data_AF-A0A3D3J1H3-F1
#
_entry.id   AF-A0A3D3J1H3-F1
#
_cell.length_a   1.000
_cell.length_b   1.000
_cell.length_c   1.000
_cell.angle_alpha   90.00
_cell.angle_beta   90.00
_cell.angle_gamma   90.00
#
_symmetry.space_group_name_H-M   'P 1'
#
loop_
_entity.id
_entity.type
_entity.pdbx_description
1 polymer ?
#
loop_
_entity_poly.entity_id
_entity_poly.type
_entity_poly.pdbx_seq_one_letter_code
_entity_poly.pdbx_strand_id
1 'polypeptide(L)'
;MEAGTEITITITGTGNYEGSTAICIYRIINADNSIAKAKFKIRDKKYVKGSKVYLTADDFTTAIAADKTTNLTLGEDFIITDYSKNDKKGTAKVTLRGRGQWGGAQTVSFKIVPADL
;
A
#
# COMPACT_ATOMS: atom_id res chain seq x y z
N MET A 1 16.50 -20.30 3.10
CA MET A 1 16.28 -19.13 3.98
C MET A 1 14.81 -19.13 4.31
N GLU A 2 14.46 -19.07 5.59
CA GLU A 2 13.08 -19.24 6.05
C GLU A 2 12.29 -17.94 5.94
N ALA A 3 10.96 -18.07 5.78
CA ALA A 3 10.05 -16.95 5.90
C ALA A 3 10.20 -16.28 7.28
N GLY A 4 10.14 -14.94 7.30
CA GLY A 4 10.41 -14.13 8.49
C GLY A 4 11.86 -13.68 8.63
N THR A 5 12.76 -14.12 7.74
CA THR A 5 14.13 -13.59 7.70
C THR A 5 14.15 -12.14 7.19
N GLU A 6 14.77 -11.23 7.93
CA GLU A 6 15.06 -9.86 7.51
C GLU A 6 16.53 -9.71 7.15
N ILE A 7 16.79 -9.22 5.93
CA ILE A 7 18.12 -8.84 5.46
C ILE A 7 18.22 -7.33 5.61
N THR A 8 19.12 -6.88 6.47
CA THR A 8 19.43 -5.47 6.66
C THR A 8 20.57 -5.08 5.73
N ILE A 9 20.31 -4.15 4.83
CA ILE A 9 21.31 -3.56 3.94
C ILE A 9 21.64 -2.17 4.51
N THR A 10 22.88 -1.99 4.93
CA THR A 10 23.38 -0.69 5.38
C THR A 10 24.20 -0.08 4.26
N ILE A 11 23.76 1.08 3.78
CA ILE A 11 24.45 1.87 2.77
C ILE A 11 25.10 3.04 3.51
N THR A 12 26.42 3.16 3.44
CA THR A 12 27.16 4.29 4.00
C THR A 12 27.63 5.17 2.87
N GLY A 13 27.29 6.45 2.91
CA GLY A 13 27.74 7.43 1.94
C GLY A 13 29.23 7.75 2.13
N THR A 14 29.91 8.05 1.02
CA THR A 14 31.31 8.50 1.01
C THR A 14 31.40 9.86 0.32
N GLY A 15 32.53 10.57 0.50
CA GLY A 15 32.74 11.90 -0.08
C GLY A 15 31.74 12.92 0.44
N ASN A 16 31.01 13.60 -0.45
CA ASN A 16 30.02 14.61 -0.05
C ASN A 16 28.81 14.06 0.73
N TYR A 17 28.68 12.73 0.82
CA TYR A 17 27.65 12.05 1.62
C TYR A 17 28.25 11.31 2.82
N GLU A 18 29.51 11.58 3.16
CA GLU A 18 30.18 10.99 4.31
C GLU A 18 29.40 11.24 5.61
N GLY A 19 29.28 10.21 6.44
CA GLY A 19 28.46 10.23 7.66
C GLY A 19 26.96 9.99 7.44
N SER A 20 26.49 9.91 6.19
CA SER A 20 25.12 9.48 5.91
C SER A 20 25.00 7.96 5.88
N THR A 21 23.93 7.45 6.48
CA THR A 21 23.59 6.02 6.48
C THR A 21 22.16 5.85 6.03
N ALA A 22 21.94 4.96 5.06
CA ALA A 22 20.60 4.49 4.70
C ALA A 22 20.48 3.00 5.03
N ILE A 23 19.41 2.65 5.74
CA ILE A 23 19.10 1.26 6.08
C ILE A 23 17.92 0.81 5.23
N CYS A 24 18.12 -0.26 4.47
CA CYS A 24 17.08 -0.90 3.67
C CYS A 24 16.82 -2.29 4.25
N ILE A 25 15.56 -2.65 4.44
CA ILE A 25 15.20 -3.99 4.91
C ILE A 25 14.60 -4.76 3.73
N TYR A 26 15.24 -5.87 3.36
CA TYR A 26 14.67 -6.87 2.46
C TYR A 26 14.10 -8.02 3.29
N ARG A 27 12.85 -8.41 3.06
CA ARG A 27 12.14 -9.40 3.88
C ARG A 27 11.84 -10.63 3.04
N ILE A 28 12.14 -11.80 3.58
CA ILE A 28 11.73 -13.07 3.01
C ILE A 28 10.37 -13.42 3.59
N ILE A 29 9.35 -13.38 2.75
CA ILE A 29 7.96 -13.58 3.15
C ILE A 29 7.47 -14.94 2.63
N ASN A 30 6.63 -15.62 3.41
CA ASN A 30 5.93 -16.81 2.93
C ASN A 30 5.12 -16.44 1.67
N ALA A 31 5.20 -17.25 0.61
CA ALA A 31 4.50 -16.99 -0.65
C ALA A 31 2.97 -16.84 -0.49
N ASP A 32 2.40 -17.44 0.55
CA ASP A 32 0.97 -17.33 0.88
C ASP A 32 0.63 -15.98 1.52
N ASN A 33 1.59 -15.33 2.18
CA ASN A 33 1.45 -13.99 2.76
C ASN A 33 1.67 -12.90 1.70
N SER A 34 0.98 -13.01 0.57
CA SER A 34 1.07 -12.07 -0.55
C SER A 34 -0.21 -11.26 -0.71
N ILE A 35 -0.11 -9.94 -0.59
CA ILE A 35 -1.26 -9.06 -0.82
C ILE A 35 -1.69 -8.99 -2.29
N ALA A 36 -0.93 -9.55 -3.22
CA ALA A 36 -1.31 -9.60 -4.64
C ALA A 36 -2.58 -10.45 -4.86
N LYS A 37 -2.86 -11.38 -3.94
CA LYS A 37 -4.04 -12.26 -3.95
C LYS A 37 -5.14 -11.81 -2.98
N ALA A 38 -4.88 -10.77 -2.18
CA ALA A 38 -5.83 -10.26 -1.20
C ALA A 38 -7.00 -9.54 -1.87
N LYS A 39 -8.14 -9.51 -1.18
CA LYS A 39 -9.35 -8.82 -1.65
C LYS A 39 -9.45 -7.45 -0.99
N PHE A 40 -9.42 -6.41 -1.83
CA PHE A 40 -9.68 -5.05 -1.41
C PHE A 40 -10.97 -4.52 -2.02
N LYS A 41 -11.78 -3.83 -1.20
CA LYS A 41 -12.88 -2.99 -1.66
C LYS A 41 -12.74 -1.62 -1.02
N ILE A 42 -12.87 -0.60 -1.83
CA ILE A 42 -12.75 0.80 -1.44
C ILE A 42 -14.10 1.45 -1.72
N ARG A 43 -14.65 2.17 -0.74
CA ARG A 43 -15.87 2.95 -0.93
C ARG A 43 -15.64 4.09 -1.92
N ASP A 44 -16.70 4.50 -2.58
CA ASP A 44 -16.64 5.66 -3.48
C ASP A 44 -16.22 6.92 -2.70
N LYS A 45 -15.35 7.73 -3.30
CA LYS A 45 -14.86 8.98 -2.73
C LYS A 45 -15.52 10.17 -3.42
N LYS A 46 -15.74 11.25 -2.68
CA LYS A 46 -16.28 12.50 -3.24
C LYS A 46 -15.17 13.36 -3.82
N TYR A 47 -15.42 13.95 -4.99
CA TYR A 47 -14.51 14.88 -5.62
C TYR A 47 -14.53 16.25 -4.92
N VAL A 48 -13.35 16.75 -4.55
CA VAL A 48 -13.16 18.12 -4.07
C VAL A 48 -12.44 18.91 -5.17
N LYS A 49 -13.08 19.99 -5.64
CA LYS A 49 -12.56 20.78 -6.78
C LYS A 49 -11.15 21.29 -6.47
N GLY A 50 -10.21 20.97 -7.36
CA GLY A 50 -8.81 21.40 -7.26
C GLY A 50 -7.92 20.55 -6.36
N SER A 51 -8.44 19.46 -5.77
CA SER A 51 -7.68 18.63 -4.83
C SER A 51 -7.57 17.18 -5.28
N LYS A 52 -6.41 16.57 -4.99
CA LYS A 52 -6.22 15.12 -5.09
C LYS A 52 -7.01 14.41 -3.99
N VAL A 53 -7.56 13.25 -4.33
CA VAL A 53 -8.27 12.37 -3.40
C VAL A 53 -7.30 11.33 -2.86
N TYR A 54 -7.19 11.28 -1.53
CA TYR A 54 -6.41 10.29 -0.81
C TYR A 54 -7.32 9.39 0.03
N LEU A 55 -6.84 8.19 0.34
CA LEU A 55 -7.57 7.21 1.11
C LEU A 55 -7.05 7.16 2.55
N THR A 56 -7.97 6.96 3.49
CA THR A 56 -7.68 6.61 4.87
C THR A 56 -8.07 5.15 5.12
N ALA A 57 -7.76 4.63 6.32
CA ALA A 57 -8.13 3.26 6.70
C ALA A 57 -9.64 3.01 6.55
N ASP A 58 -10.47 3.98 6.94
CA ASP A 58 -11.94 3.88 6.87
C ASP A 58 -12.48 3.69 5.46
N ASP A 59 -11.73 4.10 4.43
CA ASP A 59 -12.18 3.96 3.04
C ASP A 59 -12.21 2.50 2.56
N PHE A 60 -11.45 1.62 3.21
CA PHE A 60 -11.41 0.20 2.89
C PHE A 60 -12.59 -0.53 3.54
N THR A 61 -13.66 -0.75 2.77
CA THR A 61 -14.82 -1.56 3.21
C THR A 61 -14.51 -3.05 3.21
N THR A 62 -13.43 -3.47 2.57
CA THR A 62 -12.88 -4.82 2.66
C THR A 62 -11.38 -4.73 2.46
N ALA A 63 -10.63 -5.38 3.35
CA ALA A 63 -9.20 -5.64 3.22
C ALA A 63 -8.94 -7.00 3.87
N ILE A 64 -9.02 -8.08 3.08
CA ILE A 64 -8.94 -9.46 3.59
C ILE A 64 -7.93 -10.23 2.74
N ALA A 65 -7.09 -11.03 3.38
CA ALA A 65 -6.11 -11.88 2.72
C ALA A 65 -6.76 -12.97 1.84
N ALA A 66 -5.92 -13.73 1.13
CA ALA A 66 -6.37 -14.77 0.21
C ALA A 66 -7.12 -15.92 0.90
N ASP A 67 -6.85 -16.15 2.20
CA ASP A 67 -7.54 -17.12 3.05
C ASP A 67 -8.99 -16.74 3.36
N LYS A 68 -9.40 -15.50 3.04
CA LYS A 68 -10.73 -14.91 3.28
C LYS A 68 -11.09 -14.77 4.77
N THR A 69 -10.16 -15.01 5.68
CA THR A 69 -10.37 -14.97 7.13
C THR A 69 -9.52 -13.92 7.81
N THR A 70 -8.33 -13.62 7.27
CA THR A 70 -7.40 -12.67 7.88
C THR A 70 -7.67 -11.26 7.38
N ASN A 71 -8.07 -10.37 8.30
CA ASN A 71 -8.19 -8.94 8.03
C ASN A 71 -6.81 -8.30 7.91
N LEU A 72 -6.68 -7.35 7.00
CA LEU A 72 -5.45 -6.59 6.78
C LEU A 72 -5.66 -5.13 7.21
N THR A 73 -4.71 -4.59 7.96
CA THR A 73 -4.75 -3.22 8.48
C THR A 73 -3.82 -2.30 7.70
N LEU A 74 -4.34 -1.16 7.23
CA LEU A 74 -3.53 -0.12 6.58
C LEU A 74 -2.56 0.48 7.60
N GLY A 75 -1.28 0.56 7.22
CA GLY A 75 -0.20 1.02 8.08
C GLY A 75 0.53 -0.13 8.78
N GLU A 76 -0.09 -1.28 9.00
CA GLU A 76 0.53 -2.44 9.66
C GLU A 76 0.87 -3.53 8.64
N ASP A 77 -0.15 -4.05 7.96
CA ASP A 77 -0.05 -5.16 7.00
C ASP A 77 0.18 -4.70 5.56
N PHE A 78 -0.23 -3.48 5.24
CA PHE A 78 0.03 -2.89 3.93
C PHE A 78 0.12 -1.38 4.02
N ILE A 79 0.73 -0.78 3.00
CA ILE A 79 0.85 0.67 2.84
C ILE A 79 0.39 1.08 1.45
N ILE A 80 -0.01 2.34 1.31
CA ILE A 80 -0.23 2.96 0.01
C ILE A 80 1.10 3.52 -0.48
N THR A 81 1.46 3.20 -1.72
CA THR A 81 2.73 3.60 -2.34
C THR A 81 2.56 4.53 -3.52
N ASP A 82 1.41 4.47 -4.21
CA ASP A 82 1.16 5.31 -5.37
C ASP A 82 -0.34 5.51 -5.65
N TYR A 83 -0.64 6.58 -6.38
CA TYR A 83 -1.97 6.89 -6.89
C TYR A 83 -1.90 7.30 -8.37
N SER A 84 -2.92 6.92 -9.13
CA SER A 84 -3.13 7.44 -10.49
C SER A 84 -4.56 7.88 -10.73
N LYS A 85 -4.72 8.96 -11.49
CA LYS A 85 -6.01 9.57 -11.86
C LYS A 85 -6.87 9.95 -10.66
N ASN A 86 -6.26 10.38 -9.55
CA ASN A 86 -6.94 10.72 -8.31
C ASN A 86 -7.27 12.23 -8.16
N ASP A 87 -7.23 12.98 -9.26
CA ASP A 87 -7.40 14.45 -9.30
C ASP A 87 -8.72 14.89 -9.96
N LYS A 88 -9.51 13.93 -10.49
CA LYS A 88 -10.75 14.18 -11.24
C LYS A 88 -11.80 13.11 -10.93
N LYS A 89 -13.06 13.41 -11.26
CA LYS A 89 -14.18 12.45 -11.22
C LYS A 89 -13.89 11.30 -12.19
N GLY A 90 -14.29 10.08 -11.82
CA GLY A 90 -14.10 8.88 -12.63
C GLY A 90 -13.47 7.73 -11.86
N THR A 91 -12.75 6.84 -12.57
CA THR A 91 -12.06 5.70 -11.96
C THR A 91 -10.60 6.03 -11.70
N ALA A 92 -10.24 6.09 -10.42
CA ALA A 92 -8.87 6.24 -9.94
C ALA A 92 -8.27 4.87 -9.58
N LYS A 93 -6.95 4.81 -9.45
CA LYS A 93 -6.24 3.62 -8.96
C LYS A 93 -5.32 3.96 -7.80
N VAL A 94 -5.16 3.02 -6.89
CA VAL A 94 -4.21 3.07 -5.78
C VAL A 94 -3.33 1.82 -5.80
N THR A 95 -2.03 1.98 -5.59
CA THR A 95 -1.08 0.86 -5.48
C THR A 95 -0.74 0.61 -4.02
N LEU A 96 -1.06 -0.59 -3.57
CA LEU A 96 -0.83 -1.09 -2.23
C LEU A 96 0.41 -2.00 -2.22
N ARG A 97 1.20 -1.93 -1.16
CA ARG A 97 2.36 -2.81 -0.94
C ARG A 97 2.28 -3.46 0.43
N GLY A 98 2.58 -4.75 0.52
CA GLY A 98 2.60 -5.48 1.79
C GLY A 98 3.67 -4.94 2.76
N ARG A 99 3.32 -4.91 4.04
CA ARG A 99 4.16 -4.50 5.19
C ARG A 99 4.06 -5.57 6.29
N GLY A 100 4.98 -5.54 7.25
CA GLY A 100 5.15 -6.59 8.27
C GLY A 100 5.38 -7.97 7.64
N GLN A 101 4.56 -8.93 8.05
CA GLN A 101 4.58 -10.31 7.52
C GLN A 101 4.03 -10.46 6.11
N TRP A 102 3.54 -9.38 5.48
CA TRP A 102 2.96 -9.41 4.14
C TRP A 102 3.89 -8.83 3.09
N GLY A 103 3.94 -9.50 1.94
CA GLY A 103 4.70 -9.12 0.75
C GLY A 103 3.81 -8.82 -0.45
N GLY A 104 4.46 -8.57 -1.59
CA GLY A 104 3.79 -8.29 -2.85
C GLY A 104 3.19 -6.89 -2.94
N ALA A 105 2.57 -6.62 -4.09
CA ALA A 105 1.88 -5.37 -4.37
C ALA A 105 0.60 -5.65 -5.16
N GLN A 106 -0.41 -4.79 -5.01
CA GLN A 106 -1.67 -4.87 -5.75
C GLN A 106 -2.15 -3.47 -6.12
N THR A 107 -2.61 -3.31 -7.36
CA THR A 107 -3.26 -2.06 -7.80
C THR A 107 -4.77 -2.25 -7.79
N VAL A 108 -5.46 -1.41 -7.03
CA VAL A 108 -6.91 -1.47 -6.82
C VAL A 108 -7.56 -0.23 -7.41
N SER A 109 -8.70 -0.40 -8.09
CA SER A 109 -9.46 0.72 -8.62
C SER A 109 -10.52 1.18 -7.63
N PHE A 110 -10.77 2.48 -7.57
CA PHE A 110 -11.86 3.08 -6.80
C PHE A 110 -12.52 4.21 -7.59
N LYS A 111 -13.78 4.54 -7.28
CA LYS A 111 -14.50 5.62 -7.96
C LYS A 111 -14.39 6.91 -7.17
N ILE A 112 -14.24 8.00 -7.93
CA ILE A 112 -14.35 9.38 -7.46
C ILE A 112 -15.63 9.95 -8.09
N VAL A 113 -16.66 10.14 -7.26
CA VAL A 113 -17.98 10.63 -7.66
C VAL A 113 -18.11 12.13 -7.40
N PRO A 114 -19.06 12.84 -8.03
CA PRO A 114 -19.39 14.21 -7.64
C PRO A 114 -19.71 14.29 -6.14
N ALA A 115 -19.33 15.39 -5.49
CA ALA A 115 -19.93 15.72 -4.21
C ALA A 115 -21.42 15.97 -4.43
N ASP A 116 -22.26 15.44 -3.55
CA ASP A 116 -23.67 15.83 -3.48
C ASP A 116 -23.71 17.36 -3.26
N LEU A 117 -24.42 18.06 -4.13
CA LEU A 117 -24.67 19.50 -4.02
C LEU A 117 -25.73 19.78 -2.96
#